data_AF-A0A167SMJ7-F1
#
_entry.id   AF-A0A167SMJ7-F1
#
_cell.length_a   1.000
_cell.length_b   1.000
_cell.length_c   1.000
_cell.angle_alpha   90.00
_cell.angle_beta   90.00
_cell.angle_gamma   90.00
#
_symmetry.space_group_name_H-M   'P 1'
#
loop_
_entity.id
_entity.type
_entity.pdbx_description
1 polymer ?
#
loop_
_entity_poly.entity_id
_entity_poly.type
_entity_poly.pdbx_seq_one_letter_code
_entity_poly.pdbx_strand_id
1 'polypeptide(L)'
;MSQSTSLSTLAAFNVSIGGKLYSEVPIGAPCYTTSSSYSQAACDEVTSNYQKAQWRTDSFSSYNAINWETCGIANKCLAPPMNRSAICSQGSVPRYSVHATTSSDIQKYVQFAAKFNLRIVVKNTGHDYQGRSSSWDGFALWTHGIRGITRNQHFMPACCTATPQDSITVASGEQCETVYQFADDAGFLIVGGNCETVGAGGGWLLGGGHSILSPSYGLGVDNLLQAEIVTPDGKLQTVSECSNPDPFIMEPICTKSSTKSISTTQEYTIAQISTTRVMHSPELHFSVSGCA
;
A
#
# COMPACT_ATOMS: atom_id res chain seq x y z
N MET A 1 -25.63 -10.26 -6.51
CA MET A 1 -25.55 -11.39 -5.56
C MET A 1 -24.13 -11.92 -5.64
N SER A 2 -23.31 -11.70 -4.62
CA SER A 2 -21.94 -12.25 -4.56
C SER A 2 -22.04 -13.75 -4.36
N GLN A 3 -21.48 -14.56 -5.27
CA GLN A 3 -21.37 -16.00 -5.03
C GLN A 3 -20.29 -16.18 -3.95
N SER A 4 -20.69 -16.67 -2.78
CA SER A 4 -19.74 -17.06 -1.74
C SER A 4 -18.82 -18.14 -2.30
N THR A 5 -17.52 -17.84 -2.38
CA THR A 5 -16.52 -18.79 -2.87
C THR A 5 -16.40 -19.94 -1.87
N SER A 6 -16.50 -21.19 -2.33
CA SER A 6 -16.47 -22.36 -1.44
C SER A 6 -15.14 -22.44 -0.67
N LEU A 7 -15.17 -23.00 0.54
CA LEU A 7 -13.96 -23.23 1.35
C LEU A 7 -12.92 -24.08 0.61
N SER A 8 -13.37 -25.06 -0.19
CA SER A 8 -12.47 -25.86 -1.03
C SER A 8 -11.77 -25.04 -2.11
N THR A 9 -12.45 -24.05 -2.68
CA THR A 9 -11.87 -23.14 -3.69
C THR A 9 -10.83 -22.20 -3.06
N LEU A 10 -11.13 -21.64 -1.89
CA LEU A 10 -10.18 -20.82 -1.13
C LEU A 10 -8.96 -21.63 -0.69
N ALA A 11 -9.14 -22.87 -0.25
CA ALA A 11 -8.04 -23.77 0.11
C ALA A 11 -7.13 -24.07 -1.09
N ALA A 12 -7.71 -24.38 -2.26
CA ALA A 12 -6.94 -24.61 -3.48
C ALA A 12 -6.18 -23.36 -3.93
N PHE A 13 -6.79 -22.17 -3.79
CA PHE A 13 -6.10 -20.90 -4.05
C PHE A 13 -4.96 -20.64 -3.07
N ASN A 14 -5.16 -20.93 -1.78
CA ASN A 14 -4.11 -20.77 -0.78
C ASN A 14 -2.87 -21.60 -1.13
N VAL A 15 -3.07 -22.84 -1.60
CA VAL A 15 -1.97 -23.68 -2.09
C VAL A 15 -1.29 -23.04 -3.31
N SER A 16 -2.05 -22.53 -4.28
CA SER A 16 -1.48 -21.95 -5.50
C SER A 16 -0.72 -20.64 -5.27
N ILE A 17 -1.02 -19.91 -4.20
CA ILE A 17 -0.32 -18.68 -3.79
C ILE A 17 0.72 -18.92 -2.68
N GLY A 18 1.02 -20.18 -2.37
CA GLY A 18 2.11 -20.54 -1.45
C GLY A 18 1.80 -20.28 0.03
N GLY A 19 0.54 -20.45 0.45
CA GLY A 19 0.14 -20.33 1.86
C GLY A 19 -0.09 -18.89 2.32
N LYS A 20 -0.21 -17.94 1.39
CA LYS A 20 -0.30 -16.49 1.69
C LYS A 20 -1.73 -15.97 1.86
N LEU A 21 -2.74 -16.83 1.83
CA LEU A 21 -4.13 -16.47 2.11
C LEU A 21 -4.42 -16.62 3.60
N TYR A 22 -4.92 -15.56 4.23
CA TYR A 22 -5.25 -15.51 5.64
C TYR A 22 -6.74 -15.24 5.85
N SER A 23 -7.31 -15.85 6.90
CA SER A 23 -8.63 -15.50 7.42
C SER A 23 -8.45 -14.45 8.50
N GLU A 24 -9.03 -13.28 8.29
CA GLU A 24 -8.77 -12.09 9.07
C GLU A 24 -9.94 -11.79 10.01
N VAL A 25 -9.60 -11.43 11.25
CA VAL A 25 -10.55 -11.02 12.28
C VAL A 25 -10.23 -9.60 12.74
N PRO A 26 -11.21 -8.83 13.26
CA PRO A 26 -10.93 -7.50 13.77
C PRO A 26 -9.83 -7.49 14.83
N ILE A 27 -9.04 -6.42 14.87
CA ILE A 27 -7.88 -6.33 15.79
C ILE A 27 -8.29 -6.46 17.27
N GLY A 28 -9.50 -6.03 17.63
CA GLY A 28 -10.04 -6.19 18.98
C GLY A 28 -10.52 -7.59 19.32
N ALA A 29 -10.69 -8.49 18.35
CA ALA A 29 -11.33 -9.80 18.53
C ALA A 29 -10.73 -10.67 19.65
N PRO A 30 -9.40 -10.66 19.90
CA PRO A 30 -8.81 -11.41 21.01
C PRO A 30 -9.24 -10.94 22.40
N CYS A 31 -9.76 -9.73 22.53
CA CYS A 31 -10.18 -9.15 23.79
C CYS A 31 -11.65 -9.41 24.17
N TYR A 32 -12.44 -10.02 23.28
CA TYR A 32 -13.85 -10.32 23.53
C TYR A 32 -14.01 -11.79 23.92
N THR A 33 -14.56 -12.07 25.11
CA THR A 33 -14.71 -13.45 25.61
C THR A 33 -15.73 -14.26 24.81
N THR A 34 -16.58 -13.61 24.02
CA THR A 34 -17.54 -14.25 23.12
C THR A 34 -16.94 -14.57 21.74
N SER A 35 -15.73 -14.11 21.45
CA SER A 35 -15.05 -14.33 20.17
C SER A 35 -14.39 -15.72 20.15
N SER A 36 -14.45 -16.41 19.03
CA SER A 36 -13.67 -17.64 18.81
C SER A 36 -12.15 -17.39 18.81
N SER A 37 -11.73 -16.13 18.67
CA SER A 37 -10.33 -15.70 18.72
C SER A 37 -9.88 -15.20 20.09
N TYR A 38 -10.71 -15.35 21.14
CA TYR A 38 -10.37 -14.89 22.48
C TYR A 38 -9.04 -15.44 22.97
N SER A 39 -8.15 -14.54 23.41
CA SER A 39 -6.88 -14.87 24.04
C SER A 39 -6.44 -13.69 24.88
N GLN A 40 -6.28 -13.90 26.20
CA GLN A 40 -5.87 -12.83 27.10
C GLN A 40 -4.49 -12.27 26.72
N ALA A 41 -3.54 -13.14 26.37
CA ALA A 41 -2.20 -12.70 25.96
C ALA A 41 -2.22 -11.85 24.68
N ALA A 42 -2.98 -12.26 23.66
CA ALA A 42 -3.12 -11.47 22.43
C ALA A 42 -3.89 -10.16 22.69
N CYS A 43 -4.87 -10.17 23.59
CA CYS A 43 -5.53 -8.95 24.02
C CYS A 43 -4.56 -7.98 24.71
N ASP A 44 -3.68 -8.47 25.58
CA ASP A 44 -2.69 -7.64 26.27
C ASP A 44 -1.69 -7.03 25.28
N GLU A 45 -1.30 -7.80 24.25
CA GLU A 45 -0.45 -7.30 23.15
C GLU A 45 -1.13 -6.18 22.36
N VAL A 46 -2.38 -6.41 21.92
CA VAL A 46 -3.18 -5.40 21.21
C VAL A 46 -3.28 -4.14 22.08
N THR A 47 -3.65 -4.29 23.34
CA THR A 47 -3.84 -3.16 24.28
C THR A 47 -2.57 -2.33 24.44
N SER A 48 -1.42 -3.00 24.58
CA SER A 48 -0.12 -2.36 24.84
C SER A 48 0.43 -1.62 23.61
N ASN A 49 0.01 -2.00 22.41
CA ASN A 49 0.55 -1.47 21.16
C ASN A 49 -0.47 -0.72 20.30
N TYR A 50 -1.75 -0.67 20.68
CA TYR A 50 -2.83 -0.16 19.84
C TYR A 50 -2.62 1.25 19.29
N GLN A 51 -1.92 2.11 20.05
CA GLN A 51 -1.61 3.49 19.67
C GLN A 51 -0.29 3.66 18.91
N LYS A 52 0.50 2.59 18.75
CA LYS A 52 1.81 2.65 18.10
C LYS A 52 1.64 2.47 16.60
N ALA A 53 1.94 3.53 15.83
CA ALA A 53 1.75 3.54 14.38
C ALA A 53 2.49 2.40 13.66
N GLN A 54 3.71 2.02 14.08
CA GLN A 54 4.44 0.93 13.42
C GLN A 54 3.78 -0.43 13.63
N TRP A 55 3.48 -0.80 14.88
CA TRP A 55 2.79 -2.06 15.19
C TRP A 55 1.46 -2.19 14.43
N ARG A 56 0.78 -1.06 14.30
CA ARG A 56 -0.43 -0.92 13.52
C ARG A 56 -0.22 -1.21 12.04
N THR A 57 0.79 -0.61 11.40
CA THR A 57 1.08 -0.87 9.99
C THR A 57 1.50 -2.31 9.73
N ASP A 58 2.08 -2.97 10.73
CA ASP A 58 2.52 -4.38 10.68
C ASP A 58 1.35 -5.37 10.93
N SER A 59 0.16 -4.85 11.27
CA SER A 59 -1.04 -5.64 11.53
C SER A 59 -2.10 -5.41 10.44
N PHE A 60 -2.41 -6.43 9.64
CA PHE A 60 -3.40 -6.33 8.56
C PHE A 60 -4.77 -5.84 9.06
N SER A 61 -5.25 -6.33 10.20
CA SER A 61 -6.59 -5.99 10.70
C SER A 61 -6.71 -4.61 11.34
N SER A 62 -5.65 -3.79 11.31
CA SER A 62 -5.64 -2.48 11.95
C SER A 62 -5.55 -1.32 10.94
N TYR A 63 -6.07 -0.13 11.28
CA TYR A 63 -5.97 1.08 10.43
C TYR A 63 -5.63 2.33 11.25
N ASN A 64 -4.69 3.16 10.78
CA ASN A 64 -4.29 4.35 11.55
C ASN A 64 -5.46 5.31 11.78
N ALA A 65 -6.39 5.39 10.83
CA ALA A 65 -7.72 5.93 11.06
C ALA A 65 -8.63 4.82 11.62
N ILE A 66 -8.65 4.70 12.96
CA ILE A 66 -9.30 3.62 13.73
C ILE A 66 -10.79 3.43 13.40
N ASN A 67 -11.49 4.48 12.98
CA ASN A 67 -12.89 4.37 12.58
C ASN A 67 -13.11 3.34 11.45
N TRP A 68 -12.09 3.06 10.62
CA TRP A 68 -12.14 2.08 9.54
C TRP A 68 -11.93 0.63 10.01
N GLU A 69 -11.76 0.39 11.30
CA GLU A 69 -11.84 -0.97 11.89
C GLU A 69 -13.29 -1.39 12.14
N THR A 70 -14.15 -0.42 12.47
CA THR A 70 -15.49 -0.69 13.02
C THR A 70 -16.60 0.08 12.31
N CYS A 71 -16.33 0.58 11.10
CA CYS A 71 -17.27 1.41 10.37
C CYS A 71 -18.55 0.64 9.99
N GLY A 72 -19.70 1.31 10.08
CA GLY A 72 -20.97 0.83 9.53
C GLY A 72 -21.65 -0.32 10.28
N ILE A 73 -21.21 -0.66 11.50
CA ILE A 73 -21.78 -1.76 12.28
C ILE A 73 -22.11 -1.36 13.72
N ALA A 74 -23.17 -1.97 14.28
CA ALA A 74 -23.59 -1.76 15.68
C ALA A 74 -22.67 -2.49 16.68
N ASN A 75 -22.31 -3.74 16.38
CA ASN A 75 -21.50 -4.62 17.23
C ASN A 75 -20.00 -4.42 16.98
N LYS A 76 -19.50 -3.22 17.28
CA LYS A 76 -18.10 -2.82 17.02
C LYS A 76 -17.11 -3.69 17.79
N CYS A 77 -16.02 -4.07 17.14
CA CYS A 77 -14.93 -4.82 17.74
C CYS A 77 -13.73 -3.90 18.05
N LEU A 78 -13.86 -3.14 19.14
CA LEU A 78 -12.90 -2.14 19.59
C LEU A 78 -11.76 -2.79 20.38
N ALA A 79 -10.56 -2.19 20.36
CA ALA A 79 -9.53 -2.43 21.37
C ALA A 79 -9.88 -1.67 22.68
N PRO A 80 -9.26 -2.00 23.83
CA PRO A 80 -9.67 -1.42 25.10
C PRO A 80 -9.54 0.11 25.16
N PRO A 81 -10.40 0.80 25.93
CA PRO A 81 -11.44 0.24 26.80
C PRO A 81 -12.68 -0.25 26.02
N MET A 82 -13.16 -1.47 26.33
CA MET A 82 -14.36 -2.05 25.71
C MET A 82 -15.13 -2.97 26.67
N ASN A 83 -16.38 -3.30 26.32
CA ASN A 83 -17.15 -4.35 26.99
C ASN A 83 -16.74 -5.73 26.46
N ARG A 84 -15.93 -6.48 27.22
CA ARG A 84 -15.39 -7.80 26.83
C ARG A 84 -16.47 -8.85 26.54
N SER A 85 -17.66 -8.69 27.12
CA SER A 85 -18.79 -9.62 26.94
C SER A 85 -19.70 -9.25 25.76
N ALA A 86 -19.45 -8.13 25.07
CA ALA A 86 -20.22 -7.74 23.91
C ALA A 86 -19.86 -8.59 22.67
N ILE A 87 -20.70 -8.56 21.65
CA ILE A 87 -20.42 -9.25 20.40
C ILE A 87 -19.40 -8.46 19.59
N CYS A 88 -18.28 -9.09 19.25
CA CYS A 88 -17.31 -8.57 18.27
C CYS A 88 -17.73 -8.99 16.85
N SER A 89 -18.17 -8.04 16.02
CA SER A 89 -18.45 -8.30 14.60
C SER A 89 -17.32 -7.83 13.69
N GLN A 90 -17.27 -8.39 12.48
CA GLN A 90 -16.20 -8.18 11.48
C GLN A 90 -15.95 -6.70 11.12
N GLY A 91 -17.00 -5.89 11.09
CA GLY A 91 -16.91 -4.48 10.69
C GLY A 91 -16.42 -4.30 9.25
N SER A 92 -15.56 -3.32 9.07
CA SER A 92 -14.94 -2.96 7.79
C SER A 92 -13.58 -3.63 7.56
N VAL A 93 -13.23 -4.63 8.37
CA VAL A 93 -12.05 -5.47 8.16
C VAL A 93 -12.39 -6.56 7.13
N PRO A 94 -11.68 -6.64 5.99
CA PRO A 94 -11.85 -7.72 5.02
C PRO A 94 -11.74 -9.10 5.69
N ARG A 95 -12.54 -10.08 5.25
CA ARG A 95 -12.55 -11.43 5.88
C ARG A 95 -11.36 -12.28 5.47
N TYR A 96 -10.85 -12.04 4.26
CA TYR A 96 -9.70 -12.71 3.73
C TYR A 96 -8.71 -11.70 3.20
N SER A 97 -7.43 -12.00 3.37
CA SER A 97 -6.35 -11.20 2.81
C SER A 97 -5.32 -12.10 2.15
N VAL A 98 -4.67 -11.62 1.10
CA VAL A 98 -3.45 -12.19 0.54
C VAL A 98 -2.29 -11.30 0.96
N HIS A 99 -1.33 -11.88 1.68
CA HIS A 99 -0.12 -11.19 2.10
C HIS A 99 0.93 -11.32 0.99
N ALA A 100 0.96 -10.37 0.07
CA ALA A 100 1.83 -10.45 -1.10
C ALA A 100 3.27 -10.06 -0.76
N THR A 101 4.21 -10.80 -1.35
CA THR A 101 5.65 -10.51 -1.25
C THR A 101 6.30 -10.35 -2.62
N THR A 102 5.55 -10.61 -3.70
CA THR A 102 6.02 -10.52 -5.09
C THR A 102 4.90 -10.02 -6.01
N SER A 103 5.27 -9.54 -7.20
CA SER A 103 4.30 -9.21 -8.27
C SER A 103 3.47 -10.41 -8.71
N SER A 104 4.03 -11.63 -8.70
CA SER A 104 3.32 -12.86 -9.04
C SER A 104 2.15 -13.15 -8.08
N ASP A 105 2.31 -12.85 -6.78
CA ASP A 105 1.23 -12.99 -5.81
C ASP A 105 0.06 -12.05 -6.18
N ILE A 106 0.37 -10.83 -6.63
CA ILE A 106 -0.63 -9.84 -7.04
C ILE A 106 -1.34 -10.28 -8.32
N GLN A 107 -0.62 -10.81 -9.30
CA GLN A 107 -1.23 -11.35 -10.52
C GLN A 107 -2.21 -12.49 -10.20
N LYS A 108 -1.80 -13.45 -9.36
CA LYS A 108 -2.65 -14.55 -8.91
C LYS A 108 -3.89 -14.05 -8.15
N TYR A 109 -3.69 -13.08 -7.26
CA TYR A 109 -4.78 -12.44 -6.51
C TYR A 109 -5.79 -11.78 -7.45
N VAL A 110 -5.35 -10.95 -8.39
CA VAL A 110 -6.23 -10.23 -9.34
C VAL A 110 -7.01 -11.22 -10.18
N GLN A 111 -6.33 -12.22 -10.75
CA GLN A 111 -6.97 -13.25 -11.57
C GLN A 111 -8.01 -14.05 -10.78
N PHE A 112 -7.70 -14.40 -9.52
CA PHE A 112 -8.63 -15.11 -8.65
C PHE A 112 -9.84 -14.25 -8.29
N ALA A 113 -9.61 -13.01 -7.85
CA ALA A 113 -10.67 -12.09 -7.48
C ALA A 113 -11.60 -11.80 -8.67
N ALA A 114 -11.05 -11.57 -9.86
CA ALA A 114 -11.83 -11.37 -11.08
C ALA A 114 -12.64 -12.62 -11.45
N LYS A 115 -12.02 -13.81 -11.43
CA LYS A 115 -12.68 -15.09 -11.76
C LYS A 115 -13.89 -15.37 -10.87
N PHE A 116 -13.80 -15.05 -9.59
CA PHE A 116 -14.85 -15.32 -8.60
C PHE A 116 -15.69 -14.09 -8.24
N ASN A 117 -15.52 -12.98 -8.96
CA ASN A 117 -16.25 -11.72 -8.75
C ASN A 117 -16.17 -11.24 -7.28
N LEU A 118 -14.96 -11.29 -6.71
CA LEU A 118 -14.69 -10.85 -5.35
C LEU A 118 -14.42 -9.36 -5.30
N ARG A 119 -14.93 -8.69 -4.25
CA ARG A 119 -14.67 -7.27 -4.02
C ARG A 119 -13.21 -7.08 -3.61
N ILE A 120 -12.40 -6.56 -4.52
CA ILE A 120 -11.00 -6.24 -4.28
C ILE A 120 -10.89 -5.07 -3.30
N VAL A 121 -9.96 -5.21 -2.35
CA VAL A 121 -9.47 -4.12 -1.50
C VAL A 121 -7.95 -4.18 -1.51
N VAL A 122 -7.28 -3.05 -1.70
CA VAL A 122 -5.81 -3.00 -1.62
C VAL A 122 -5.42 -2.24 -0.36
N LYS A 123 -4.62 -2.89 0.47
CA LYS A 123 -4.03 -2.28 1.65
C LYS A 123 -2.51 -2.30 1.52
N ASN A 124 -1.91 -1.14 1.76
CA ASN A 124 -0.49 -1.02 2.07
C ASN A 124 -0.33 -0.95 3.60
N THR A 125 -0.26 0.26 4.15
CA THR A 125 -0.04 0.48 5.58
C THR A 125 -1.32 0.71 6.39
N GLY A 126 -2.46 0.97 5.73
CA GLY A 126 -3.71 1.32 6.42
C GLY A 126 -3.79 2.78 6.89
N HIS A 127 -2.99 3.67 6.30
CA HIS A 127 -3.00 5.12 6.55
C HIS A 127 -4.16 5.90 5.90
N ASP A 128 -5.03 5.23 5.14
CA ASP A 128 -6.04 5.94 4.36
C ASP A 128 -7.16 6.52 5.26
N TYR A 129 -7.25 7.86 5.29
CA TYR A 129 -8.28 8.57 6.06
C TYR A 129 -9.71 8.38 5.51
N GLN A 130 -9.85 7.99 4.24
CA GLN A 130 -11.14 7.83 3.56
C GLN A 130 -11.66 6.38 3.55
N GLY A 131 -10.92 5.45 4.16
CA GLY A 131 -11.33 4.04 4.26
C GLY A 131 -11.13 3.23 2.99
N ARG A 132 -10.45 3.75 1.98
CA ARG A 132 -10.23 3.10 0.67
C ARG A 132 -9.42 1.81 0.74
N SER A 133 -8.71 1.59 1.85
CA SER A 133 -7.95 0.35 2.13
C SER A 133 -8.69 -0.64 3.03
N SER A 134 -9.96 -0.34 3.37
CA SER A 134 -10.83 -1.16 4.21
C SER A 134 -12.08 -1.55 3.44
N SER A 135 -12.73 -2.65 3.83
CA SER A 135 -14.06 -2.98 3.31
C SER A 135 -14.73 -4.04 4.16
N TRP A 136 -16.03 -3.84 4.41
CA TRP A 136 -16.91 -4.94 4.75
C TRP A 136 -16.93 -5.97 3.60
N ASP A 137 -16.83 -7.26 3.95
CA ASP A 137 -16.86 -8.38 3.00
C ASP A 137 -15.87 -8.28 1.82
N GLY A 138 -14.76 -7.56 2.04
CA GLY A 138 -13.68 -7.46 1.05
C GLY A 138 -12.85 -8.73 0.98
N PHE A 139 -12.31 -8.99 -0.21
CA PHE A 139 -11.14 -9.84 -0.43
C PHE A 139 -9.96 -8.90 -0.58
N ALA A 140 -8.99 -8.97 0.33
CA ALA A 140 -7.94 -7.97 0.41
C ALA A 140 -6.61 -8.45 -0.17
N LEU A 141 -5.87 -7.52 -0.76
CA LEU A 141 -4.47 -7.65 -1.09
C LEU A 141 -3.68 -6.77 -0.14
N TRP A 142 -2.76 -7.36 0.62
CA TRP A 142 -1.86 -6.64 1.50
C TRP A 142 -0.45 -6.59 0.89
N THR A 143 -0.01 -5.41 0.50
CA THR A 143 1.27 -5.21 -0.21
C THR A 143 2.45 -4.93 0.71
N HIS A 144 2.22 -4.88 2.03
CA HIS A 144 3.24 -4.52 3.02
C HIS A 144 4.44 -5.47 3.03
N GLY A 145 4.27 -6.73 2.61
CA GLY A 145 5.35 -7.71 2.50
C GLY A 145 6.24 -7.55 1.25
N ILE A 146 5.91 -6.65 0.32
CA ILE A 146 6.72 -6.39 -0.87
C ILE A 146 7.78 -5.35 -0.50
N ARG A 147 8.98 -5.83 -0.21
CA ARG A 147 10.12 -5.04 0.32
C ARG A 147 11.29 -5.02 -0.65
N GLY A 148 12.15 -4.03 -0.49
CA GLY A 148 13.36 -3.82 -1.27
C GLY A 148 13.50 -2.37 -1.73
N ILE A 149 14.73 -1.86 -1.60
CA ILE A 149 15.15 -0.58 -2.19
C ILE A 149 16.46 -0.83 -2.93
N THR A 150 16.56 -0.34 -4.16
CA THR A 150 17.79 -0.40 -4.96
C THR A 150 18.08 0.95 -5.57
N ARG A 151 19.36 1.31 -5.71
CA ARG A 151 19.80 2.55 -6.38
C ARG A 151 20.37 2.24 -7.75
N ASN A 152 20.05 3.09 -8.73
CA ASN A 152 20.66 3.06 -10.05
C ASN A 152 21.07 4.48 -10.44
N GLN A 153 22.39 4.73 -10.45
CA GLN A 153 22.96 6.04 -10.76
C GLN A 153 22.85 6.44 -12.24
N HIS A 154 22.51 5.49 -13.11
CA HIS A 154 22.38 5.67 -14.55
C HIS A 154 21.05 5.11 -15.05
N PHE A 155 19.97 5.38 -14.32
CA PHE A 155 18.65 4.89 -14.66
C PHE A 155 18.08 5.62 -15.87
N MET A 156 17.50 4.83 -16.79
CA MET A 156 16.73 5.31 -17.93
C MET A 156 15.32 4.70 -17.86
N PRO A 157 14.25 5.51 -17.79
CA PRO A 157 12.90 4.97 -17.83
C PRO A 157 12.62 4.25 -19.16
N ALA A 158 11.77 3.23 -19.13
CA ALA A 158 11.39 2.45 -20.31
C ALA A 158 10.84 3.33 -21.44
N CYS A 159 11.14 2.97 -22.69
CA CYS A 159 10.80 3.72 -23.93
C CYS A 159 11.28 5.20 -23.95
N CYS A 160 12.03 5.71 -22.97
CA CYS A 160 12.53 7.10 -22.99
C CYS A 160 13.88 7.22 -23.71
N THR A 161 14.04 8.32 -24.43
CA THR A 161 15.34 8.79 -24.96
C THR A 161 15.72 10.08 -24.22
N ALA A 162 16.24 9.95 -23.01
CA ALA A 162 16.66 11.07 -22.16
C ALA A 162 18.12 10.90 -21.72
N THR A 163 18.62 11.77 -20.85
CA THR A 163 19.89 11.57 -20.16
C THR A 163 19.65 10.63 -18.96
N PRO A 164 20.47 9.59 -18.75
CA PRO A 164 20.36 8.76 -17.55
C PRO A 164 20.48 9.60 -16.29
N GLN A 165 19.70 9.30 -15.27
CA GLN A 165 19.71 10.03 -14.01
C GLN A 165 19.82 9.08 -12.82
N ASP A 166 20.27 9.60 -11.70
CA ASP A 166 20.31 8.84 -10.45
C ASP A 166 18.90 8.67 -9.88
N SER A 167 18.58 7.46 -9.48
CA SER A 167 17.26 7.10 -8.98
C SER A 167 17.33 5.97 -7.97
N ILE A 168 16.25 5.82 -7.21
CA ILE A 168 15.99 4.61 -6.44
C ILE A 168 14.73 3.93 -6.92
N THR A 169 14.73 2.61 -6.92
CA THR A 169 13.54 1.78 -7.05
C THR A 169 13.10 1.33 -5.67
N VAL A 170 11.85 1.60 -5.32
CA VAL A 170 11.22 1.38 -4.01
C VAL A 170 10.07 0.40 -4.18
N ALA A 171 10.07 -0.68 -3.42
CA ALA A 171 8.99 -1.64 -3.41
C ALA A 171 7.71 -1.08 -2.75
N SER A 172 6.53 -1.56 -3.17
CA SER A 172 5.23 -0.98 -2.74
C SER A 172 5.02 -1.01 -1.23
N GLY A 173 5.56 -2.00 -0.54
CA GLY A 173 5.41 -2.17 0.90
C GLY A 173 6.32 -1.26 1.72
N GLU A 174 7.28 -0.58 1.10
CA GLU A 174 8.21 0.27 1.85
C GLU A 174 7.56 1.51 2.43
N GLN A 175 7.98 1.81 3.65
CA GLN A 175 7.54 2.96 4.41
C GLN A 175 8.55 4.10 4.27
N CYS A 176 8.10 5.33 4.52
CA CYS A 176 8.93 6.53 4.37
C CYS A 176 10.21 6.44 5.22
N GLU A 177 10.13 5.91 6.45
CA GLU A 177 11.28 5.71 7.33
C GLU A 177 12.39 4.89 6.66
N THR A 178 12.06 3.72 6.12
CA THR A 178 13.03 2.84 5.45
C THR A 178 13.66 3.52 4.23
N VAL A 179 12.88 4.31 3.50
CA VAL A 179 13.37 5.07 2.34
C VAL A 179 14.31 6.20 2.76
N TYR A 180 14.04 6.86 3.89
CA TYR A 180 14.92 7.88 4.44
C TYR A 180 16.23 7.31 4.95
N GLN A 181 16.18 6.19 5.69
CA GLN A 181 17.41 5.54 6.16
C GLN A 181 18.31 5.13 4.99
N PHE A 182 17.71 4.55 3.93
CA PHE A 182 18.45 4.21 2.71
C PHE A 182 19.09 5.44 2.05
N ALA A 183 18.37 6.57 2.02
CA ALA A 183 18.87 7.82 1.44
C ALA A 183 20.00 8.44 2.27
N ASP A 184 19.87 8.45 3.59
CA ASP A 184 20.86 8.96 4.54
C ASP A 184 22.17 8.16 4.46
N ASP A 185 22.07 6.81 4.51
CA ASP A 185 23.22 5.90 4.40
C ASP A 185 23.99 6.09 3.09
N ALA A 186 23.29 6.53 2.03
CA ALA A 186 23.84 6.73 0.70
C ALA A 186 24.14 8.20 0.36
N GLY A 187 23.98 9.12 1.32
CA GLY A 187 24.36 10.52 1.23
C GLY A 187 23.52 11.36 0.26
N PHE A 188 22.22 11.08 0.12
CA PHE A 188 21.33 11.83 -0.77
C PHE A 188 19.99 12.17 -0.13
N LEU A 189 19.23 13.05 -0.79
CA LEU A 189 17.88 13.45 -0.36
C LEU A 189 16.80 12.78 -1.21
N ILE A 190 15.66 12.49 -0.60
CA ILE A 190 14.49 11.89 -1.26
C ILE A 190 13.19 12.56 -0.82
N VAL A 191 12.28 12.82 -1.76
CA VAL A 191 10.95 13.37 -1.45
C VAL A 191 10.10 12.26 -0.84
N GLY A 192 9.62 12.48 0.39
CA GLY A 192 8.73 11.54 1.09
C GLY A 192 7.73 12.23 2.02
N GLY A 193 6.82 11.44 2.60
CA GLY A 193 5.81 11.91 3.54
C GLY A 193 6.35 12.16 4.95
N ASN A 194 5.75 13.13 5.68
CA ASN A 194 6.21 13.50 7.02
C ASN A 194 6.07 12.37 8.06
N CYS A 195 5.07 11.50 7.92
CA CYS A 195 4.88 10.39 8.84
C CYS A 195 5.69 9.17 8.38
N GLU A 196 6.66 8.77 9.20
CA GLU A 196 7.58 7.64 9.00
C GLU A 196 6.89 6.36 8.49
N THR A 197 5.74 6.03 9.06
CA THR A 197 5.00 4.79 8.77
C THR A 197 4.11 4.85 7.51
N VAL A 198 4.09 5.96 6.77
CA VAL A 198 3.35 6.08 5.51
C VAL A 198 4.03 5.25 4.43
N GLY A 199 3.26 4.51 3.63
CA GLY A 199 3.79 3.71 2.53
C GLY A 199 4.27 4.59 1.38
N ALA A 200 5.57 4.61 1.15
CA ALA A 200 6.23 5.46 0.14
C ALA A 200 5.84 5.07 -1.29
N GLY A 201 5.74 3.76 -1.58
CA GLY A 201 5.25 3.23 -2.86
C GLY A 201 3.73 3.04 -2.94
N GLY A 202 2.97 3.64 -2.02
CA GLY A 202 1.54 3.42 -1.85
C GLY A 202 0.66 4.61 -2.24
N GLY A 203 -0.47 4.75 -1.53
CA GLY A 203 -1.45 5.80 -1.77
C GLY A 203 -0.93 7.23 -1.57
N TRP A 204 0.19 7.43 -0.85
CA TRP A 204 0.84 8.74 -0.74
C TRP A 204 1.38 9.20 -2.11
N LEU A 205 2.18 8.36 -2.77
CA LEU A 205 2.74 8.64 -4.08
C LEU A 205 1.64 8.79 -5.14
N LEU A 206 0.69 7.85 -5.15
CA LEU A 206 -0.41 7.83 -6.11
C LEU A 206 -1.46 8.93 -5.91
N GLY A 207 -1.49 9.53 -4.72
CA GLY A 207 -2.39 10.63 -4.37
C GLY A 207 -1.79 12.02 -4.57
N GLY A 208 -0.56 12.12 -5.09
CA GLY A 208 0.21 13.35 -5.23
C GLY A 208 1.46 13.33 -4.36
N GLY A 209 1.29 13.21 -3.04
CA GLY A 209 2.39 13.02 -2.09
C GLY A 209 3.11 14.32 -1.71
N HIS A 210 2.56 15.07 -0.76
CA HIS A 210 3.23 16.26 -0.23
C HIS A 210 4.42 15.90 0.67
N SER A 211 5.45 16.75 0.65
CA SER A 211 6.66 16.68 1.45
C SER A 211 7.12 18.06 1.92
N ILE A 212 7.91 18.13 2.99
CA ILE A 212 8.64 19.35 3.38
C ILE A 212 9.60 19.82 2.26
N LEU A 213 10.04 18.89 1.41
CA LEU A 213 10.89 19.14 0.25
C LEU A 213 10.11 19.63 -0.98
N SER A 214 8.78 19.59 -0.96
CA SER A 214 7.96 19.91 -2.13
C SER A 214 8.12 21.33 -2.69
N PRO A 215 8.33 22.39 -1.89
CA PRO A 215 8.58 23.73 -2.43
C PRO A 215 9.83 23.80 -3.33
N SER A 216 10.82 22.92 -3.12
CA SER A 216 12.07 22.91 -3.88
C SER A 216 12.12 21.81 -4.94
N TYR A 217 11.42 20.70 -4.72
CA TYR A 217 11.59 19.47 -5.51
C TYR A 217 10.29 18.83 -6.00
N GLY A 218 9.15 19.51 -5.83
CA GLY A 218 7.84 19.03 -6.27
C GLY A 218 7.20 17.98 -5.35
N LEU A 219 6.01 17.52 -5.73
CA LEU A 219 5.32 16.45 -5.02
C LEU A 219 5.99 15.10 -5.29
N GLY A 220 5.64 14.09 -4.50
CA GLY A 220 6.11 12.72 -4.69
C GLY A 220 5.83 12.20 -6.10
N VAL A 221 4.64 12.50 -6.62
CA VAL A 221 4.23 12.12 -7.98
C VAL A 221 5.10 12.78 -9.06
N ASP A 222 5.58 14.00 -8.84
CA ASP A 222 6.47 14.72 -9.79
C ASP A 222 7.86 14.08 -9.87
N ASN A 223 8.19 13.27 -8.86
CA ASN A 223 9.45 12.54 -8.75
C ASN A 223 9.36 11.10 -9.26
N LEU A 224 8.18 10.61 -9.67
CA LEU A 224 7.99 9.27 -10.23
C LEU A 224 8.53 9.21 -11.67
N LEU A 225 9.45 8.29 -11.92
CA LEU A 225 10.06 8.06 -13.23
C LEU A 225 9.44 6.87 -13.96
N GLN A 226 9.15 5.81 -13.24
CA GLN A 226 8.61 4.55 -13.76
C GLN A 226 7.89 3.80 -12.65
N ALA A 227 6.87 3.02 -13.00
CA ALA A 227 6.25 2.06 -12.12
C ALA A 227 6.08 0.69 -12.79
N GLU A 228 6.11 -0.37 -12.00
CA GLU A 228 5.55 -1.66 -12.39
C GLU A 228 4.14 -1.80 -11.81
N ILE A 229 3.16 -2.16 -12.64
CA ILE A 229 1.75 -2.29 -12.27
C ILE A 229 1.21 -3.66 -12.68
N VAL A 230 0.21 -4.15 -11.95
CA VAL A 230 -0.60 -5.28 -12.38
C VAL A 230 -1.97 -4.77 -12.80
N THR A 231 -2.34 -4.99 -14.06
CA THR A 231 -3.63 -4.56 -14.60
C THR A 231 -4.77 -5.47 -14.13
N PRO A 232 -6.05 -5.05 -14.24
CA PRO A 232 -7.19 -5.87 -13.82
C PRO A 232 -7.31 -7.25 -14.51
N ASP A 233 -6.70 -7.42 -15.68
CA ASP A 233 -6.59 -8.72 -16.37
C ASP A 233 -5.39 -9.57 -15.90
N GLY A 234 -4.67 -9.11 -14.87
CA GLY A 234 -3.57 -9.83 -14.22
C GLY A 234 -2.22 -9.74 -14.94
N LYS A 235 -2.05 -8.80 -15.88
CA LYS A 235 -0.77 -8.61 -16.59
C LYS A 235 0.14 -7.66 -15.81
N LEU A 236 1.41 -8.04 -15.67
CA LEU A 236 2.46 -7.15 -15.17
C LEU A 236 2.91 -6.24 -16.32
N GLN A 237 2.92 -4.93 -16.09
CA GLN A 237 3.33 -3.93 -17.07
C GLN A 237 4.27 -2.91 -16.44
N THR A 238 5.22 -2.43 -17.23
CA THR A 238 6.08 -1.30 -16.87
C THR A 238 5.52 -0.05 -17.53
N VAL A 239 5.32 1.00 -16.73
CA VAL A 239 4.78 2.29 -17.18
C VAL A 239 5.75 3.41 -16.86
N SER A 240 6.02 4.26 -17.84
CA SER A 240 6.82 5.47 -17.73
C SER A 240 6.17 6.58 -18.57
N GLU A 241 6.66 7.81 -18.43
CA GLU A 241 6.22 8.94 -19.25
C GLU A 241 6.36 8.68 -20.77
N CYS A 242 7.31 7.83 -21.18
CA CYS A 242 7.60 7.58 -22.60
C CYS A 242 7.04 6.26 -23.12
N SER A 243 6.68 5.32 -22.25
CA SER A 243 6.00 4.10 -22.66
C SER A 243 4.50 4.32 -22.85
N ASN A 244 3.95 5.37 -22.23
CA ASN A 244 2.55 5.76 -22.36
C ASN A 244 2.33 7.25 -21.95
N PRO A 245 1.96 8.16 -22.88
CA PRO A 245 1.85 9.59 -22.57
C PRO A 245 0.61 9.96 -21.75
N ASP A 246 -0.29 9.00 -21.49
CA ASP A 246 -1.40 9.15 -20.55
C ASP A 246 -1.28 8.11 -19.42
N PRO A 247 -0.94 8.49 -18.18
CA PRO A 247 -0.89 7.55 -17.06
C PRO A 247 -2.26 6.90 -16.75
N PHE A 248 -3.35 7.31 -17.43
CA PHE A 248 -4.71 6.81 -17.22
C PHE A 248 -5.34 6.07 -18.42
N ILE A 249 -4.71 6.05 -19.60
CA ILE A 249 -5.15 5.26 -20.77
C ILE A 249 -4.00 4.37 -21.23
N MET A 250 -4.04 3.07 -20.92
CA MET A 250 -2.95 2.13 -21.17
C MET A 250 -3.20 1.27 -22.42
N GLU A 251 -2.51 1.59 -23.51
CA GLU A 251 -2.32 0.70 -24.67
C GLU A 251 -0.97 -0.05 -24.57
N PRO A 252 -0.70 -1.07 -25.42
CA PRO A 252 0.52 -1.87 -25.36
C PRO A 252 1.81 -1.05 -25.43
N ILE A 253 2.89 -1.62 -24.87
CA ILE A 253 4.23 -1.05 -24.78
C ILE A 253 4.67 -0.37 -26.09
N CYS A 254 4.99 0.92 -25.98
CA CYS A 254 5.52 1.80 -27.03
C CYS A 254 4.64 1.92 -28.31
N THR A 255 3.29 1.92 -28.21
CA THR A 255 2.41 2.35 -29.32
C THR A 255 2.07 3.85 -29.22
N LYS A 256 2.28 4.60 -30.31
CA LYS A 256 1.97 6.04 -30.36
C LYS A 256 0.46 6.23 -30.49
N SER A 257 -0.21 6.80 -29.48
CA SER A 257 -1.54 7.38 -29.69
C SER A 257 -1.77 8.62 -28.81
N SER A 258 -2.24 9.68 -29.45
CA SER A 258 -2.43 11.01 -28.90
C SER A 258 -3.93 11.31 -28.75
N THR A 259 -4.52 11.00 -27.60
CA THR A 259 -5.86 11.52 -27.27
C THR A 259 -6.04 11.56 -25.76
N LYS A 260 -6.35 12.75 -25.23
CA LYS A 260 -6.61 13.01 -23.81
C LYS A 260 -8.09 12.82 -23.51
N SER A 261 -8.43 12.03 -22.48
CA SER A 261 -9.75 12.09 -21.85
C SER A 261 -9.64 11.80 -20.35
N ILE A 262 -10.19 12.71 -19.54
CA ILE A 262 -10.25 12.62 -18.07
C ILE A 262 -11.41 11.69 -17.68
N SER A 263 -11.13 10.67 -16.87
CA SER A 263 -12.17 9.89 -16.18
C SER A 263 -11.84 9.77 -14.70
N THR A 264 -12.73 10.29 -13.86
CA THR A 264 -12.72 10.18 -12.41
C THR A 264 -13.35 8.87 -11.97
N THR A 265 -12.65 7.74 -12.04
CA THR A 265 -13.01 6.53 -11.26
C THR A 265 -11.77 5.66 -11.04
N GLN A 266 -11.38 5.50 -9.78
CA GLN A 266 -10.26 4.68 -9.30
C GLN A 266 -10.67 3.20 -9.25
N GLU A 267 -10.20 2.38 -10.19
CA GLU A 267 -10.10 0.92 -10.00
C GLU A 267 -8.82 0.40 -10.67
N TYR A 268 -7.68 0.54 -9.98
CA TYR A 268 -6.43 -0.13 -10.34
C TYR A 268 -5.98 -1.01 -9.17
N THR A 269 -5.74 -2.31 -9.41
CA THR A 269 -5.20 -3.19 -8.37
C THR A 269 -3.69 -3.02 -8.32
N ILE A 270 -3.23 -2.28 -7.33
CA ILE A 270 -1.86 -1.78 -7.27
C ILE A 270 -0.90 -2.82 -6.67
N ALA A 271 -0.04 -3.39 -7.52
CA ALA A 271 1.38 -3.58 -7.21
C ALA A 271 2.08 -2.29 -7.66
N GLN A 272 2.91 -1.64 -6.86
CA GLN A 272 3.74 -0.53 -7.33
C GLN A 272 5.16 -0.76 -6.86
N ILE A 273 6.03 -1.16 -7.76
CA ILE A 273 7.45 -0.91 -7.57
C ILE A 273 7.70 0.41 -8.30
N SER A 274 8.00 1.48 -7.56
CA SER A 274 8.16 2.82 -8.13
C SER A 274 9.64 3.17 -8.19
N THR A 275 10.06 3.81 -9.28
CA THR A 275 11.40 4.39 -9.38
C THR A 275 11.31 5.90 -9.29
N THR A 276 12.03 6.51 -8.35
CA THR A 276 11.97 7.94 -8.06
C THR A 276 13.35 8.60 -8.16
N ARG A 277 13.36 9.91 -8.48
CA ARG A 277 14.60 10.68 -8.61
C ARG A 277 15.34 10.80 -7.27
N VAL A 278 16.66 10.66 -7.33
CA VAL A 278 17.56 11.02 -6.22
C VAL A 278 17.93 12.49 -6.34
N MET A 279 17.88 13.21 -5.21
CA MET A 279 18.26 14.63 -5.17
C MET A 279 19.62 14.78 -4.50
N HIS A 280 20.50 15.52 -5.16
CA HIS A 280 21.80 15.89 -4.62
C HIS A 280 21.70 17.31 -4.05
N SER A 281 22.24 17.52 -2.86
CA SER A 281 22.33 18.88 -2.31
C SER A 281 23.16 19.73 -3.28
N PRO A 282 22.64 20.84 -3.83
CA PRO A 282 23.54 21.93 -4.23
C PRO A 282 24.27 22.39 -2.96
N GLU A 283 25.48 22.95 -3.06
CA GLU A 283 26.20 23.51 -1.90
C GLU A 283 25.31 24.54 -1.18
N LEU A 284 24.54 24.07 -0.20
CA LEU A 284 23.69 24.91 0.63
C LEU A 284 24.61 25.49 1.69
N HIS A 285 25.16 26.67 1.40
CA HIS A 285 25.72 27.54 2.41
C HIS A 285 24.59 27.96 3.37
N PHE A 286 24.34 27.14 4.40
CA PHE A 286 23.57 27.53 5.55
C PHE A 286 24.39 28.56 6.36
N SER A 287 24.21 29.84 6.04
CA SER A 287 24.45 30.92 6.99
C SER A 287 23.41 30.77 8.10
N VAL A 288 23.78 30.07 9.17
CA VAL A 288 22.99 30.00 10.40
C VAL A 288 23.10 31.36 11.10
N SER A 289 22.26 32.33 10.72
CA SER A 289 22.01 33.49 11.58
C SER A 289 21.03 33.02 12.65
N GLY A 290 21.56 32.73 13.84
CA GLY A 290 20.79 32.25 14.98
C GLY A 290 19.69 33.22 15.39
N CYS A 291 18.52 32.67 15.72
CA CYS A 291 17.58 33.30 16.62
C CYS A 291 17.70 32.61 17.97
N ALA A 292 18.26 33.36 18.93
CA ALA A 292 17.98 33.20 20.35
C ALA A 292 16.62 33.84 20.66
#